data_AF-A0A8J2TPM4-F1
#
_entry.id   AF-A0A8J2TPM4-F1
#
_cell.length_a   1.000
_cell.length_b   1.000
_cell.length_c   1.000
_cell.angle_alpha   90.00
_cell.angle_beta   90.00
_cell.angle_gamma   90.00
#
_symmetry.space_group_name_H-M   'P 1'
#
loop_
_entity.id
_entity.type
_entity.pdbx_description
1 polymer ?
#
loop_
_entity_poly.entity_id
_entity_poly.type
_entity_poly.pdbx_seq_one_letter_code
_entity_poly.pdbx_strand_id
1 'polypeptide(L)'
;MLKNLLTTFLILLSCIAVSQNNFESQLDSIQDETQATKFIETNKSYKGQIITFNKEKHKTPLADDLFALGRGEKKTIKTDIDKTYYKIIDKHEIPYFRISYIYLDGSKKSAEEIAELRAKIIKKYKDGFRFKDLASLYSMDDSANRGGDLGWFTHGDMVPEFEDAVINSSYKVDDIFTVDIPDRQWYYVILKTHDTKLIEEIKVLKVTENIK
;
A
#
# COMPACT_ATOMS: atom_id res chain seq x y z
N MET A 1 11.49 -45.24 41.77
CA MET A 1 10.65 -44.95 40.59
C MET A 1 11.07 -43.65 39.89
N LEU A 2 12.36 -43.50 39.54
CA LEU A 2 12.90 -42.24 39.01
C LEU A 2 13.76 -42.41 37.73
N LYS A 3 13.65 -43.55 37.03
CA LYS A 3 14.42 -43.83 35.81
C LYS A 3 13.65 -43.63 34.49
N ASN A 4 12.32 -43.49 34.55
CA ASN A 4 11.46 -43.31 33.37
C ASN A 4 11.07 -41.84 33.11
N LEU A 5 11.60 -40.87 33.86
CA LEU A 5 11.30 -39.45 33.66
C LEU A 5 12.31 -38.76 32.73
N LEU A 6 13.56 -39.26 32.69
CA LEU A 6 14.64 -38.68 31.88
C LEU A 6 14.50 -39.03 30.38
N THR A 7 14.01 -40.22 30.06
CA THR A 7 13.84 -40.70 28.67
C THR A 7 12.68 -40.01 27.95
N THR A 8 11.58 -39.71 28.65
CA THR A 8 10.43 -39.00 28.08
C THR A 8 10.78 -37.54 27.75
N PHE A 9 11.60 -36.89 28.60
CA PHE A 9 12.05 -35.51 28.37
C PHE A 9 12.96 -35.39 27.12
N LEU A 10 13.81 -36.38 26.87
CA LEU A 10 14.69 -36.40 25.68
C LEU A 10 13.92 -36.59 24.36
N ILE A 11 12.83 -37.38 24.38
CA ILE A 11 11.98 -37.63 23.20
C ILE A 11 11.09 -36.41 22.89
N LEU A 12 10.57 -35.75 23.92
CA LEU A 12 9.80 -34.50 23.74
C LEU A 12 10.67 -33.38 23.16
N LEU A 13 11.92 -33.24 23.61
CA LEU A 13 12.85 -32.22 23.08
C LEU A 13 13.21 -32.45 21.61
N SER A 14 13.42 -33.71 21.20
CA SER A 14 13.77 -34.04 19.82
C SER A 14 12.59 -33.87 18.86
N CYS A 15 11.36 -34.19 19.27
CA CYS A 15 10.15 -33.95 18.48
C CYS A 15 9.92 -32.45 18.21
N ILE A 16 10.15 -31.59 19.20
CA ILE A 16 10.01 -30.13 19.05
C ILE A 16 11.04 -29.60 18.04
N ALA A 17 12.30 -30.05 18.14
CA ALA A 17 13.36 -29.64 17.21
C ALA A 17 13.09 -30.11 15.76
N VAL A 18 12.58 -31.33 15.56
CA VAL A 18 12.22 -31.85 14.23
C VAL A 18 11.03 -31.09 13.65
N SER A 19 10.01 -30.79 14.46
CA SER A 19 8.85 -29.98 14.03
C SER A 19 9.24 -28.57 13.61
N GLN A 20 10.15 -27.94 14.35
CA GLN A 20 10.62 -26.58 14.04
C GLN A 20 11.48 -26.54 12.77
N ASN A 21 12.34 -27.54 12.55
CA ASN A 21 13.10 -27.69 11.31
C ASN A 21 12.20 -27.92 10.10
N ASN A 22 11.10 -28.67 10.26
CA ASN A 22 10.12 -28.89 9.20
C ASN A 22 9.36 -27.59 8.87
N PHE A 23 8.98 -26.81 9.88
CA PHE A 23 8.33 -25.51 9.70
C PHE A 23 9.21 -24.52 8.93
N GLU A 24 10.47 -24.33 9.34
CA GLU A 24 11.36 -23.37 8.67
C GLU A 24 11.62 -23.78 7.22
N SER A 25 11.77 -25.09 6.94
CA SER A 25 11.90 -25.60 5.58
C SER A 25 10.65 -25.34 4.73
N GLN A 26 9.44 -25.46 5.30
CA GLN A 26 8.20 -25.12 4.61
C GLN A 26 8.13 -23.62 4.31
N LEU A 27 8.46 -22.77 5.28
CA LEU A 27 8.51 -21.32 5.11
C LEU A 27 9.52 -20.92 4.01
N ASP A 28 10.68 -21.58 3.98
CA ASP A 28 11.72 -21.30 2.99
C ASP A 28 11.32 -21.67 1.57
N SER A 29 10.50 -22.71 1.42
CA SER A 29 9.99 -23.16 0.12
C SER A 29 9.05 -22.16 -0.56
N ILE A 30 8.41 -21.27 0.21
CA ILE A 30 7.42 -20.31 -0.30
C ILE A 30 8.07 -19.28 -1.21
N GLN A 31 7.63 -19.21 -2.47
CA GLN A 31 8.19 -18.28 -3.46
C GLN A 31 7.26 -17.13 -3.84
N ASP A 32 5.96 -17.26 -3.60
CA ASP A 32 4.94 -16.34 -4.09
C ASP A 32 3.76 -16.21 -3.13
N GLU A 33 2.85 -15.29 -3.46
CA GLU A 33 1.66 -14.98 -2.68
C GLU A 33 0.65 -16.12 -2.63
N THR A 34 0.53 -16.92 -3.70
CA THR A 34 -0.37 -18.09 -3.71
C THR A 34 0.10 -19.15 -2.71
N GLN A 35 1.40 -19.44 -2.71
CA GLN A 35 2.02 -20.37 -1.77
C GLN A 35 1.95 -19.84 -0.34
N ALA A 36 2.19 -18.54 -0.15
CA ALA A 36 2.09 -17.89 1.16
C ALA A 36 0.66 -17.96 1.72
N THR A 37 -0.34 -17.70 0.88
CA THR A 37 -1.76 -17.79 1.26
C THR A 37 -2.12 -19.22 1.68
N LYS A 38 -1.77 -20.21 0.85
CA LYS A 38 -1.99 -21.63 1.16
C LYS A 38 -1.29 -22.05 2.46
N PHE A 39 -0.09 -21.55 2.70
CA PHE A 39 0.65 -21.80 3.93
C PHE A 39 -0.09 -21.26 5.16
N ILE A 40 -0.58 -20.02 5.10
CA ILE A 40 -1.36 -19.40 6.19
C ILE A 40 -2.64 -20.20 6.47
N GLU A 41 -3.35 -20.61 5.42
CA GLU A 41 -4.60 -21.38 5.54
C GLU A 41 -4.38 -22.77 6.14
N THR A 42 -3.28 -23.42 5.79
CA THR A 42 -2.95 -24.78 6.25
C THR A 42 -2.40 -24.77 7.67
N ASN A 43 -1.73 -23.68 8.08
CA ASN A 43 -1.02 -23.59 9.35
C ASN A 43 -1.62 -22.54 10.30
N LYS A 44 -2.94 -22.63 10.55
CA LYS A 44 -3.70 -21.67 11.37
C LYS A 44 -3.22 -21.50 12.81
N SER A 45 -2.42 -22.44 13.32
CA SER A 45 -1.77 -22.34 14.63
C SER A 45 -0.77 -21.19 14.71
N TYR A 46 -0.20 -20.77 13.57
CA TYR A 46 0.69 -19.63 13.50
C TYR A 46 -0.09 -18.36 13.15
N LYS A 47 0.37 -17.21 13.68
CA LYS A 47 -0.19 -15.90 13.33
C LYS A 47 0.40 -15.42 12.01
N GLY A 48 -0.05 -16.02 10.91
CA GLY A 48 0.39 -15.73 9.54
C GLY A 48 -0.39 -14.58 8.90
N GLN A 49 0.30 -13.67 8.22
CA GLN A 49 -0.29 -12.58 7.43
C GLN A 49 0.64 -12.15 6.29
N ILE A 50 0.06 -11.72 5.17
CA ILE A 50 0.81 -11.05 4.09
C ILE A 50 0.64 -9.55 4.28
N ILE A 51 1.76 -8.83 4.29
CA ILE A 51 1.79 -7.37 4.47
C ILE A 51 2.52 -6.76 3.28
N THR A 52 1.90 -5.76 2.66
CA THR A 52 2.56 -4.93 1.64
C THR A 52 3.23 -3.75 2.31
N PHE A 53 4.54 -3.61 2.12
CA PHE A 53 5.28 -2.40 2.49
C PHE A 53 5.54 -1.59 1.24
N ASN A 54 5.05 -0.35 1.25
CA ASN A 54 5.40 0.69 0.29
C ASN A 54 6.53 1.57 0.86
N LYS A 55 7.62 1.77 0.11
CA LYS A 55 8.82 2.46 0.60
C LYS A 55 8.60 3.91 0.96
N GLU A 56 7.64 4.61 0.33
CA GLU A 56 7.31 5.99 0.70
C GLU A 56 6.47 6.07 1.97
N LYS A 57 5.56 5.10 2.18
CA LYS A 57 4.64 5.11 3.33
C LYS A 57 5.25 4.51 4.60
N HIS A 58 6.14 3.52 4.49
CA HIS A 58 6.69 2.79 5.63
C HIS A 58 8.15 3.19 5.92
N LYS A 59 8.34 4.10 6.87
CA LYS A 59 9.65 4.67 7.27
C LYS A 59 10.08 4.22 8.67
N THR A 60 10.01 2.91 8.93
CA THR A 60 10.40 2.33 10.23
C THR A 60 11.70 1.56 10.07
N PRO A 61 12.51 1.38 11.14
CA PRO A 61 13.74 0.59 11.06
C PRO A 61 13.50 -0.84 10.55
N LEU A 62 12.37 -1.46 10.92
CA LEU A 62 11.98 -2.76 10.38
C LEU A 62 11.72 -2.67 8.88
N ALA A 63 10.99 -1.67 8.40
CA ALA A 63 10.74 -1.50 6.97
C ALA A 63 12.05 -1.31 6.20
N ASP A 64 12.96 -0.47 6.71
CA ASP A 64 14.28 -0.26 6.11
C ASP A 64 15.07 -1.57 6.00
N ASP A 65 15.09 -2.36 7.07
CA ASP A 65 15.72 -3.68 7.08
C ASP A 65 15.07 -4.63 6.05
N LEU A 66 13.75 -4.60 5.89
CA LEU A 66 13.04 -5.46 4.95
C LEU A 66 13.25 -5.03 3.50
N PHE A 67 13.33 -3.72 3.21
CA PHE A 67 13.66 -3.23 1.87
C PHE A 67 15.11 -3.53 1.47
N ALA A 68 16.02 -3.72 2.44
CA ALA A 68 17.38 -4.17 2.16
C ALA A 68 17.44 -5.64 1.70
N LEU A 69 16.43 -6.45 2.00
CA LEU A 69 16.37 -7.86 1.60
C LEU A 69 15.95 -8.05 0.15
N GLY A 70 16.48 -9.10 -0.47
CA GLY A 70 16.05 -9.62 -1.77
C GLY A 70 14.82 -10.52 -1.66
N ARG A 71 14.17 -10.78 -2.80
CA ARG A 71 13.07 -11.75 -2.88
C ARG A 71 13.56 -13.15 -2.43
N GLY A 72 12.77 -13.81 -1.61
CA GLY A 72 13.07 -15.11 -1.01
C GLY A 72 13.83 -15.04 0.31
N GLU A 73 14.52 -13.93 0.60
CA GLU A 73 15.21 -13.73 1.87
C GLU A 73 14.23 -13.46 3.01
N LYS A 74 14.69 -13.67 4.25
CA LYS A 74 13.87 -13.48 5.45
C LYS A 74 14.65 -12.81 6.57
N LYS A 75 13.96 -11.97 7.34
CA LYS A 75 14.42 -11.47 8.64
C LYS A 75 13.69 -12.21 9.76
N THR A 76 14.40 -12.55 10.83
CA THR A 76 13.83 -13.16 12.03
C THR A 76 14.01 -12.25 13.22
N ILE A 77 12.93 -12.03 13.97
CA ILE A 77 12.94 -11.31 15.25
C ILE A 77 12.50 -12.29 16.32
N LYS A 78 13.33 -12.46 17.35
CA LYS A 78 13.05 -13.38 18.46
C LYS A 78 12.91 -12.59 19.77
N THR A 79 11.90 -12.95 20.54
CA THR A 79 11.68 -12.51 21.92
C THR A 79 11.71 -13.75 22.84
N ASP A 80 11.47 -13.57 24.13
CA ASP A 80 11.39 -14.69 25.07
C ASP A 80 10.14 -15.57 24.87
N ILE A 81 9.11 -15.07 24.19
CA ILE A 81 7.81 -15.74 24.01
C ILE A 81 7.55 -16.13 22.57
N ASP A 82 8.02 -15.32 21.62
CA ASP A 82 7.65 -15.40 20.21
C ASP A 82 8.89 -15.34 19.31
N LYS A 83 8.83 -16.06 18.20
CA LYS A 83 9.74 -15.95 17.07
C LYS A 83 8.93 -15.54 15.83
N THR A 84 9.24 -14.37 15.28
CA THR A 84 8.57 -13.83 14.09
C THR A 84 9.51 -13.84 12.90
N TYR A 85 9.02 -14.40 11.79
CA TYR A 85 9.70 -14.42 10.51
C TYR A 85 9.02 -13.43 9.56
N TYR A 86 9.83 -12.72 8.79
CA TYR A 86 9.41 -11.79 7.75
C TYR A 86 10.11 -12.21 6.46
N LYS A 87 9.41 -12.95 5.59
CA LYS A 87 9.97 -13.42 4.32
C LYS A 87 9.49 -12.53 3.18
N ILE A 88 10.42 -12.05 2.37
CA ILE A 88 10.10 -11.29 1.16
C ILE A 88 9.60 -12.27 0.11
N ILE A 89 8.31 -12.21 -0.22
CA ILE A 89 7.70 -13.09 -1.23
C ILE A 89 7.61 -12.42 -2.60
N ASP A 90 7.56 -11.09 -2.61
CA ASP A 90 7.57 -10.27 -3.82
C ASP A 90 8.29 -8.95 -3.55
N LYS A 91 8.97 -8.43 -4.58
CA LYS A 91 9.73 -7.18 -4.55
C LYS A 91 9.83 -6.61 -5.95
N HIS A 92 9.33 -5.40 -6.15
CA HIS A 92 9.36 -4.74 -7.45
C HIS A 92 9.18 -3.22 -7.29
N GLU A 93 9.55 -2.46 -8.31
CA GLU A 93 9.27 -1.03 -8.39
C GLU A 93 8.01 -0.80 -9.23
N ILE A 94 7.07 -0.02 -8.71
CA ILE A 94 5.80 0.32 -9.38
C ILE A 94 5.80 1.82 -9.71
N PRO A 95 5.29 2.24 -10.88
CA PRO A 95 5.00 3.64 -11.14
C PRO A 95 3.90 4.16 -10.22
N TYR A 96 4.19 5.27 -9.57
CA TYR A 96 3.28 6.01 -8.71
C TYR A 96 3.12 7.45 -9.20
N PHE A 97 1.91 7.96 -9.00
CA PHE A 97 1.46 9.26 -9.46
C PHE A 97 1.01 10.08 -8.27
N ARG A 98 1.17 11.40 -8.36
CA ARG A 98 0.65 12.33 -7.35
C ARG A 98 0.14 13.58 -8.01
N ILE A 99 -1.10 13.90 -7.69
CA ILE A 99 -1.84 15.03 -8.20
C ILE A 99 -2.56 15.72 -7.06
N SER A 100 -3.04 16.92 -7.32
CA SER A 100 -4.08 17.53 -6.50
C SER A 100 -5.34 17.69 -7.33
N TYR A 101 -6.52 17.50 -6.72
CA TYR A 101 -7.78 17.73 -7.39
C TYR A 101 -8.74 18.61 -6.60
N ILE A 102 -9.73 19.14 -7.31
CA ILE A 102 -10.93 19.77 -6.78
C ILE A 102 -12.10 19.00 -7.37
N TYR A 103 -12.88 18.36 -6.51
CA TYR A 103 -14.07 17.59 -6.89
C TYR A 103 -15.30 18.48 -6.81
N LEU A 104 -16.12 18.41 -7.85
CA LEU A 104 -17.39 19.11 -7.95
C LEU A 104 -18.49 18.09 -8.22
N ASP A 105 -19.52 18.13 -7.38
CA ASP A 105 -20.58 17.13 -7.34
C ASP A 105 -21.77 17.55 -8.21
N GLY A 106 -21.93 16.90 -9.36
CA GLY A 106 -23.02 17.17 -10.30
C GLY A 106 -24.40 16.69 -9.84
N SER A 107 -24.49 15.95 -8.74
CA SER A 107 -25.77 15.68 -8.09
C SER A 107 -26.28 16.89 -7.28
N LYS A 108 -25.38 17.82 -6.95
CA LYS A 108 -25.66 19.03 -6.15
C LYS A 108 -25.66 20.31 -6.96
N LYS A 109 -25.09 20.31 -8.16
CA LYS A 109 -24.97 21.48 -9.04
C LYS A 109 -25.26 21.11 -10.49
N SER A 110 -25.87 22.03 -11.22
CA SER A 110 -26.11 21.83 -12.65
C SER A 110 -24.79 21.77 -13.44
N ALA A 111 -24.84 21.21 -14.65
CA ALA A 111 -23.67 21.16 -15.53
C ALA A 111 -23.13 22.57 -15.85
N GLU A 112 -24.03 23.55 -16.00
CA GLU A 112 -23.68 24.95 -16.21
C GLU A 112 -22.94 25.54 -15.00
N GLU A 113 -23.46 25.35 -13.79
CA GLU A 113 -22.79 25.80 -12.56
C GLU A 113 -21.40 25.16 -12.38
N ILE A 114 -21.28 23.87 -12.69
CA ILE A 114 -20.01 23.14 -12.65
C ILE A 114 -19.01 23.75 -13.65
N ALA A 115 -19.45 24.03 -14.88
CA ALA A 115 -18.61 24.63 -15.91
C ALA A 115 -18.12 26.03 -15.50
N GLU A 116 -19.00 26.85 -14.92
CA GLU A 116 -18.65 28.18 -14.40
C GLU A 116 -17.63 28.10 -13.24
N LEU A 117 -17.84 27.18 -12.30
CA LEU A 117 -16.91 26.95 -11.19
C LEU A 117 -15.53 26.54 -11.68
N ARG A 118 -15.45 25.60 -12.63
CA ARG A 118 -14.19 25.16 -13.24
C ARG A 118 -13.45 26.30 -13.91
N ALA A 119 -14.15 27.07 -14.75
CA ALA A 119 -13.56 28.22 -15.43
C ALA A 119 -13.00 29.24 -14.42
N LYS A 120 -13.75 29.51 -13.34
CA LYS A 120 -13.32 30.39 -12.25
C LYS A 120 -12.09 29.86 -11.52
N ILE A 121 -12.07 28.58 -11.16
CA ILE A 121 -10.95 27.93 -10.47
C ILE A 121 -9.68 28.01 -11.33
N ILE A 122 -9.78 27.60 -12.60
CA ILE A 122 -8.64 27.57 -13.52
C ILE A 122 -8.10 28.99 -13.74
N LYS A 123 -8.99 29.98 -13.92
CA LYS A 123 -8.60 31.37 -14.03
C LYS A 123 -7.84 31.83 -12.79
N LYS A 124 -8.37 31.57 -11.59
CA LYS A 124 -7.69 31.95 -10.34
C LYS A 124 -6.32 31.28 -10.20
N TYR A 125 -6.20 30.01 -10.54
CA TYR A 125 -4.90 29.33 -10.50
C TYR A 125 -3.89 30.01 -11.45
N LYS A 126 -4.32 30.33 -12.68
CA LYS A 126 -3.50 31.07 -13.66
C LYS A 126 -3.16 32.50 -13.22
N ASP A 127 -4.03 33.13 -12.43
CA ASP A 127 -3.78 34.44 -11.79
C ASP A 127 -2.81 34.34 -10.59
N GLY A 128 -2.26 33.16 -10.29
CA GLY A 128 -1.23 32.94 -9.26
C GLY A 128 -1.74 32.48 -7.89
N PHE A 129 -3.05 32.21 -7.75
CA PHE A 129 -3.57 31.63 -6.51
C PHE A 129 -3.10 30.19 -6.33
N ARG A 130 -2.76 29.82 -5.10
CA ARG A 130 -2.29 28.46 -4.80
C ARG A 130 -3.44 27.47 -4.99
N PHE A 131 -3.18 26.39 -5.72
CA PHE A 131 -4.18 25.35 -5.95
C PHE A 131 -4.76 24.77 -4.66
N LYS A 132 -3.92 24.57 -3.64
CA LYS A 132 -4.36 24.05 -2.34
C LYS A 132 -5.45 24.91 -1.68
N ASP A 133 -5.35 26.24 -1.82
CA ASP A 133 -6.29 27.18 -1.19
C ASP A 133 -7.60 27.19 -1.99
N LEU A 134 -7.51 27.04 -3.31
CA LEU A 134 -8.68 26.85 -4.19
C LEU A 134 -9.37 25.52 -3.88
N ALA A 135 -8.62 24.44 -3.67
CA ALA A 135 -9.17 23.13 -3.34
C ALA A 135 -9.89 23.13 -1.99
N SER A 136 -9.30 23.73 -0.96
CA SER A 136 -9.96 23.89 0.34
C SER A 136 -11.23 24.73 0.26
N LEU A 137 -11.33 25.66 -0.69
CA LEU A 137 -12.51 26.51 -0.86
C LEU A 137 -13.61 25.87 -1.72
N TYR A 138 -13.24 25.14 -2.76
CA TYR A 138 -14.18 24.71 -3.81
C TYR A 138 -14.44 23.21 -3.89
N SER A 139 -13.58 22.37 -3.30
CA SER A 139 -13.80 20.91 -3.39
C SER A 139 -14.98 20.50 -2.52
N MET A 140 -15.81 19.60 -3.05
CA MET A 140 -17.06 19.14 -2.44
C MET A 140 -16.93 17.78 -1.74
N ASP A 141 -15.70 17.32 -1.54
CA ASP A 141 -15.34 16.10 -0.83
C ASP A 141 -14.20 16.35 0.18
N ASP A 142 -13.80 15.29 0.88
CA ASP A 142 -12.79 15.38 1.95
C ASP A 142 -11.39 15.76 1.47
N SER A 143 -11.12 15.77 0.16
CA SER A 143 -9.86 16.28 -0.37
C SER A 143 -9.64 17.76 -0.04
N ALA A 144 -10.73 18.54 0.16
CA ALA A 144 -10.68 19.92 0.60
C ALA A 144 -9.79 20.11 1.85
N ASN A 145 -9.87 19.17 2.79
CA ASN A 145 -9.13 19.20 4.05
C ASN A 145 -7.61 19.01 3.87
N ARG A 146 -7.18 18.46 2.74
CA ARG A 146 -5.78 18.28 2.37
C ARG A 146 -5.34 19.22 1.24
N GLY A 147 -6.12 20.26 0.96
CA GLY A 147 -5.86 21.17 -0.15
C GLY A 147 -5.85 20.45 -1.51
N GLY A 148 -6.69 19.42 -1.65
CA GLY A 148 -6.82 18.63 -2.87
C GLY A 148 -5.75 17.55 -3.06
N ASP A 149 -4.73 17.45 -2.20
CA ASP A 149 -3.67 16.46 -2.35
C ASP A 149 -4.18 15.03 -2.09
N LEU A 150 -4.00 14.19 -3.11
CA LEU A 150 -4.37 12.78 -3.10
C LEU A 150 -3.25 11.90 -2.51
N GLY A 151 -2.03 12.42 -2.41
CA GLY A 151 -0.86 11.61 -2.10
C GLY A 151 -0.42 10.75 -3.28
N TRP A 152 0.53 9.85 -3.02
CA TRP A 152 1.00 8.89 -4.01
C TRP A 152 -0.01 7.74 -4.17
N PHE A 153 -0.49 7.53 -5.39
CA PHE A 153 -1.36 6.44 -5.79
C PHE A 153 -0.80 5.72 -7.02
N THR A 154 -1.21 4.49 -7.25
CA THR A 154 -0.83 3.66 -8.39
C THR A 154 -2.06 3.06 -9.07
N HIS A 155 -1.85 2.22 -10.08
CA HIS A 155 -2.92 1.55 -10.80
C HIS A 155 -3.83 0.74 -9.86
N GLY A 156 -5.14 0.93 -10.03
CA GLY A 156 -6.18 0.27 -9.24
C GLY A 156 -6.56 1.00 -7.94
N ASP A 157 -5.86 2.07 -7.56
CA ASP A 157 -6.21 2.89 -6.39
C ASP A 157 -7.41 3.83 -6.68
N MET A 158 -7.62 4.16 -7.96
CA MET A 158 -8.63 5.13 -8.40
C MET A 158 -9.65 4.46 -9.34
N VAL A 159 -10.78 5.12 -9.57
CA VAL A 159 -11.75 4.63 -10.56
C VAL A 159 -11.12 4.69 -11.97
N PRO A 160 -11.32 3.67 -12.83
CA PRO A 160 -10.59 3.53 -14.09
C PRO A 160 -10.63 4.79 -14.96
N GLU A 161 -11.78 5.46 -15.04
CA GLU A 161 -11.98 6.64 -15.89
C GLU A 161 -11.13 7.84 -15.41
N PHE A 162 -10.98 8.00 -14.09
CA PHE A 162 -10.10 9.02 -13.50
C PHE A 162 -8.63 8.65 -13.69
N GLU A 163 -8.32 7.39 -13.42
CA GLU A 163 -6.97 6.85 -13.51
C GLU A 163 -6.40 7.01 -14.92
N ASP A 164 -7.14 6.59 -15.94
CA ASP A 164 -6.75 6.69 -17.34
C ASP A 164 -6.48 8.15 -17.75
N ALA A 165 -7.33 9.08 -17.30
CA ALA A 165 -7.20 10.49 -17.61
C ALA A 165 -5.96 11.14 -16.96
N VAL A 166 -5.49 10.62 -15.82
CA VAL A 166 -4.30 11.12 -15.15
C VAL A 166 -3.03 10.41 -15.65
N ILE A 167 -3.05 9.08 -15.72
CA ILE A 167 -1.88 8.25 -16.01
C ILE A 167 -1.51 8.29 -17.49
N ASN A 168 -2.48 8.19 -18.40
CA ASN A 168 -2.21 8.10 -19.84
C ASN A 168 -2.09 9.48 -20.50
N SER A 169 -2.05 10.54 -19.70
CA SER A 169 -1.98 11.90 -20.19
C SER A 169 -0.55 12.37 -20.46
N SER A 170 -0.40 13.28 -21.42
CA SER A 170 0.87 13.96 -21.73
C SER A 170 1.12 15.20 -20.85
N TYR A 171 0.38 15.37 -19.76
CA TYR A 171 0.50 16.53 -18.88
C TYR A 171 1.84 16.53 -18.15
N LYS A 172 2.41 17.71 -17.99
CA LYS A 172 3.63 18.01 -17.25
C LYS A 172 3.30 18.49 -15.84
N VAL A 173 4.29 18.50 -14.96
CA VAL A 173 4.16 19.17 -13.66
C VAL A 173 3.72 20.61 -13.87
N ASP A 174 2.81 21.06 -13.00
CA ASP A 174 2.11 22.35 -13.02
C ASP A 174 1.02 22.52 -14.10
N ASP A 175 0.76 21.50 -14.94
CA ASP A 175 -0.40 21.52 -15.83
C ASP A 175 -1.70 21.36 -15.04
N ILE A 176 -2.68 22.21 -15.38
CA ILE A 176 -4.05 22.18 -14.87
C ILE A 176 -5.03 21.75 -15.96
N PHE A 177 -5.87 20.77 -15.66
CA PHE A 177 -6.81 20.18 -16.61
C PHE A 177 -8.09 19.70 -15.92
N THR A 178 -9.06 19.20 -16.69
CA THR A 178 -10.35 18.72 -16.17
C THR A 178 -10.59 17.27 -16.58
N VAL A 179 -11.27 16.53 -15.71
CA VAL A 179 -11.72 15.16 -15.96
C VAL A 179 -13.18 15.04 -15.58
N ASP A 180 -13.95 14.37 -16.43
CA ASP A 180 -15.39 14.25 -16.31
C ASP A 180 -15.74 12.76 -16.26
N ILE A 181 -16.59 12.37 -15.31
CA ILE A 181 -17.19 11.04 -15.24
C ILE A 181 -18.71 11.23 -15.16
N PRO A 182 -19.36 11.54 -16.31
CA PRO A 182 -20.75 11.99 -16.33
C PRO A 182 -21.72 10.96 -15.76
N ASP A 183 -21.48 9.66 -15.99
CA ASP A 183 -22.31 8.56 -15.50
C ASP A 183 -22.40 8.54 -13.96
N ARG A 184 -21.37 9.08 -13.29
CA ARG A 184 -21.33 9.23 -11.82
C ARG A 184 -21.66 10.66 -11.37
N GLN A 185 -21.88 11.58 -12.31
CA GLN A 185 -21.99 13.02 -12.08
C GLN A 185 -20.77 13.61 -11.35
N TRP A 186 -19.58 13.07 -11.64
CA TRP A 186 -18.33 13.48 -11.01
C TRP A 186 -17.49 14.37 -11.93
N TYR A 187 -17.05 15.49 -11.40
CA TYR A 187 -16.34 16.51 -12.17
C TYR A 187 -15.11 16.98 -11.41
N TYR A 188 -13.94 16.89 -12.04
CA TYR A 188 -12.66 17.25 -11.42
C TYR A 188 -12.00 18.43 -12.13
N VAL A 189 -11.32 19.28 -11.36
CA VAL A 189 -10.18 20.10 -11.82
C VAL A 189 -8.94 19.50 -11.19
N ILE A 190 -7.93 19.17 -11.99
CA ILE A 190 -6.74 18.45 -11.56
C ILE A 190 -5.52 19.32 -11.84
N LEU A 191 -4.60 19.36 -10.87
CA LEU A 191 -3.25 19.88 -11.03
C LEU A 191 -2.27 18.71 -10.95
N LYS A 192 -1.43 18.55 -11.97
CA LYS A 192 -0.31 17.62 -11.90
C LYS A 192 0.79 18.23 -11.04
N THR A 193 1.05 17.63 -9.88
CA THR A 193 1.99 18.19 -8.89
C THR A 193 3.36 17.54 -8.92
N HIS A 194 3.46 16.30 -9.42
CA HIS A 194 4.72 15.56 -9.47
C HIS A 194 4.84 14.76 -10.76
N ASP A 195 6.08 14.51 -11.15
CA ASP A 195 6.40 13.50 -12.15
C ASP A 195 6.14 12.09 -11.58
N THR A 196 5.98 11.13 -12.49
CA THR A 196 5.86 9.71 -12.13
C THR A 196 7.12 9.29 -11.37
N LYS A 197 6.90 8.68 -10.20
CA LYS A 197 7.97 8.16 -9.35
C LYS A 197 7.87 6.65 -9.31
N LEU A 198 8.98 5.96 -9.55
CA LEU A 198 9.08 4.53 -9.24
C LEU A 198 9.23 4.39 -7.73
N ILE A 199 8.29 3.68 -7.10
CA ILE A 199 8.33 3.37 -5.67
C ILE A 199 8.47 1.87 -5.51
N GLU A 200 9.49 1.48 -4.74
CA GLU A 200 9.71 0.09 -4.36
C GLU A 200 8.61 -0.39 -3.41
N GLU A 201 8.03 -1.54 -3.74
CA GLU A 201 7.11 -2.27 -2.90
C GLU A 201 7.63 -3.68 -2.65
N ILE A 202 7.37 -4.16 -1.42
CA ILE A 202 7.61 -5.55 -1.05
C ILE A 202 6.35 -6.15 -0.45
N LYS A 203 6.04 -7.39 -0.84
CA LYS A 203 5.09 -8.22 -0.11
C LYS A 203 5.85 -9.12 0.83
N VAL A 204 5.43 -9.12 2.09
CA VAL A 204 6.12 -9.80 3.18
C VAL A 204 5.18 -10.79 3.83
N LEU A 205 5.54 -12.07 3.79
CA LEU A 205 4.90 -13.09 4.61
C LEU A 205 5.45 -12.96 6.03
N LYS A 206 4.61 -12.48 6.94
CA LYS A 206 4.90 -12.42 8.38
C LYS A 206 4.27 -13.63 9.06
N VAL A 207 5.07 -14.38 9.81
CA VAL A 207 4.61 -15.55 10.58
C VAL A 207 5.17 -15.47 11.99
N THR A 208 4.32 -15.55 13.01
CA THR A 208 4.75 -15.64 14.40
C THR A 208 4.46 -17.02 14.99
N GLU A 209 5.51 -17.65 15.53
CA GLU A 209 5.49 -18.88 16.31
C GLU A 209 5.65 -18.53 17.81
N ASN A 210 4.80 -19.11 18.65
CA ASN A 210 5.00 -19.07 20.10
C ASN A 210 6.01 -20.18 20.47
N ILE A 211 7.07 -19.81 21.17
CA ILE A 211 8.21 -20.69 21.50
C ILE A 211 8.29 -21.01 22.99
N LYS A 212 7.21 -20.74 23.75
CA LYS A 212 7.07 -21.06 25.17
C LYS A 212 5.96 -22.06 25.45
#